data_AF-A0A8X7NHL7-F1
#
_entry.id   AF-A0A8X7NHL7-F1
#
_cell.length_a   1.000
_cell.length_b   1.000
_cell.length_c   1.000
_cell.angle_alpha   90.00
_cell.angle_beta   90.00
_cell.angle_gamma   90.00
#
_symmetry.space_group_name_H-M   'P 1'
#
loop_
_entity.id
_entity.type
_entity.pdbx_description
1 polymer ?
#
loop_
_entity_poly.entity_id
_entity_poly.type
_entity_poly.pdbx_seq_one_letter_code
_entity_poly.pdbx_strand_id
1 'polypeptide(L)'
;MLGLSRFELRLLKFFDTQGVYMLSFGVNEGVHNAWKYKVPQLFMESELVRQSVFAFATVALSDNIPIPEVQSLDMEDASDKLAIQQKTRESDSATVDNMYLQTMSHFLDTLAKAQERNRQVGLSNSFEDPFTAMELKVSSTLIFALLGIQPYGFIKLINFNRDNEETDLVTFAKSTRDITLNWASTLLQSKIGGLLYLRINENTQSPRSKECNYPIIKYLLQQLYQFQDSTNEDKVANEISQLYQTLQLTLDCLTKALFSCQYYRFPLPLFRFLSVVPDEFRTLLYAKHPFALKVLYIYASLCFVARFQMFKQYNIWRDFVVWYEHEIGLTDTVERSLFKLVVDQCFVVTSYEKFPLFDPIELM
;
A
#
# COMPACT_ATOMS: atom_id res chain seq x y z
N MET A 1 -20.82 27.37 -7.54
CA MET A 1 -19.83 26.57 -8.30
C MET A 1 -18.74 26.16 -7.34
N LEU A 2 -18.24 24.93 -7.43
CA LEU A 2 -17.31 24.29 -6.48
C LEU A 2 -15.91 24.94 -6.36
N GLY A 3 -15.63 26.03 -7.08
CA GLY A 3 -14.32 26.68 -7.08
C GLY A 3 -13.17 25.85 -7.67
N LEU A 4 -13.47 24.70 -8.30
CA LEU A 4 -12.48 23.79 -8.86
C LEU A 4 -11.98 24.27 -10.21
N SER A 5 -10.68 24.13 -10.44
CA SER A 5 -10.04 24.27 -11.75
C SER A 5 -10.51 23.17 -12.71
N ARG A 6 -10.29 23.39 -14.01
CA ARG A 6 -10.58 22.37 -15.05
C ARG A 6 -9.77 21.08 -14.82
N PHE A 7 -8.54 21.21 -14.34
CA PHE A 7 -7.67 20.08 -14.01
C PHE A 7 -8.25 19.24 -12.85
N GLU A 8 -8.62 19.90 -11.75
CA GLU A 8 -9.26 19.23 -10.59
C GLU A 8 -10.58 18.55 -10.97
N LEU A 9 -11.36 19.14 -11.89
CA LEU A 9 -12.58 18.52 -12.39
C LEU A 9 -12.30 17.21 -13.15
N ARG A 10 -11.22 17.16 -13.95
CA ARG A 10 -10.78 15.94 -14.64
C ARG A 10 -10.31 14.87 -13.65
N LEU A 11 -9.52 15.26 -12.66
CA LEU A 11 -9.09 14.35 -11.59
C LEU A 11 -10.28 13.76 -10.83
N LEU A 12 -11.26 14.58 -10.50
CA LEU A 12 -12.47 14.14 -9.81
C LEU A 12 -13.28 13.17 -10.68
N LYS A 13 -13.43 13.45 -11.98
CA LYS A 13 -14.09 12.53 -12.93
C LYS A 13 -13.33 11.20 -13.06
N PHE A 14 -12.00 11.25 -13.11
CA PHE A 14 -11.17 10.04 -13.12
C PHE A 14 -11.34 9.24 -11.81
N PHE A 15 -11.31 9.91 -10.66
CA PHE A 15 -11.53 9.26 -9.37
C PHE A 15 -12.90 8.56 -9.31
N ASP A 16 -13.95 9.26 -9.74
CA ASP A 16 -15.33 8.77 -9.73
C ASP A 16 -15.56 7.55 -10.65
N THR A 17 -14.78 7.43 -11.73
CA THR A 17 -14.91 6.37 -12.74
C THR A 17 -13.94 5.22 -12.50
N GLN A 18 -12.66 5.50 -12.28
CA GLN A 18 -11.59 4.52 -12.13
C GLN A 18 -11.10 4.39 -10.69
N GLY A 19 -10.90 5.50 -9.97
CA GLY A 19 -10.38 5.47 -8.60
C GLY A 19 -11.23 4.67 -7.63
N VAL A 20 -12.56 4.80 -7.71
CA VAL A 20 -13.50 3.98 -6.92
C VAL A 20 -13.33 2.49 -7.21
N TYR A 21 -13.13 2.11 -8.47
CA TYR A 21 -12.90 0.71 -8.84
C TYR A 21 -11.55 0.21 -8.31
N MET A 22 -10.48 1.00 -8.41
CA MET A 22 -9.17 0.65 -7.86
C MET A 22 -9.19 0.43 -6.34
N LEU A 23 -10.06 1.13 -5.62
CA LEU A 23 -10.16 1.01 -4.15
C LEU A 23 -11.16 -0.08 -3.70
N SER A 24 -12.21 -0.34 -4.48
CA SER A 24 -13.27 -1.29 -4.12
C SER A 24 -13.15 -2.65 -4.81
N PHE A 25 -12.40 -2.73 -5.91
CA PHE A 25 -12.28 -3.87 -6.82
C PHE A 25 -13.63 -4.39 -7.37
N GLY A 26 -14.73 -3.68 -7.15
CA GLY A 26 -16.08 -4.13 -7.50
C GLY A 26 -16.54 -5.40 -6.75
N VAL A 27 -15.86 -5.81 -5.68
CA VAL A 27 -16.11 -7.11 -5.02
C VAL A 27 -17.17 -6.99 -3.93
N ASN A 28 -17.25 -5.86 -3.23
CA ASN A 28 -18.20 -5.67 -2.15
C ASN A 28 -18.99 -4.37 -2.34
N GLU A 29 -20.31 -4.47 -2.38
CA GLU A 29 -21.21 -3.33 -2.55
C GLU A 29 -21.08 -2.32 -1.40
N GLY A 30 -20.86 -2.76 -0.16
CA GLY A 30 -20.67 -1.88 1.00
C GLY A 30 -19.41 -1.01 0.86
N VAL A 31 -18.29 -1.62 0.46
CA VAL A 31 -17.04 -0.90 0.17
C VAL A 31 -17.23 0.05 -1.02
N HIS A 32 -17.82 -0.45 -2.11
CA HIS A 32 -18.08 0.34 -3.31
C HIS A 32 -18.97 1.55 -3.01
N ASN A 33 -20.09 1.35 -2.30
CA ASN A 33 -21.04 2.40 -1.97
C ASN A 33 -20.43 3.45 -1.03
N ALA A 34 -19.56 3.04 -0.10
CA ALA A 34 -18.83 3.97 0.74
C ALA A 34 -17.96 4.92 -0.11
N TRP A 35 -17.15 4.37 -1.03
CA TRP A 35 -16.32 5.18 -1.94
C TRP A 35 -17.13 6.00 -2.94
N LYS A 36 -18.19 5.42 -3.53
CA LYS A 36 -18.96 6.05 -4.61
C LYS A 36 -19.92 7.13 -4.11
N TYR A 37 -20.51 6.96 -2.93
CA TYR A 37 -21.62 7.80 -2.47
C TYR A 37 -21.38 8.51 -1.13
N LYS A 38 -20.46 8.02 -0.29
CA LYS A 38 -20.23 8.57 1.06
C LYS A 38 -18.98 9.43 1.13
N VAL A 39 -17.88 8.97 0.54
CA VAL A 39 -16.63 9.74 0.44
C VAL A 39 -16.81 11.08 -0.30
N PRO A 40 -17.63 11.21 -1.37
CA PRO A 40 -17.89 12.51 -1.98
C PRO A 40 -18.52 13.54 -1.05
N GLN A 41 -19.29 13.12 -0.03
CA GLN A 41 -19.80 14.04 0.98
C GLN A 41 -18.64 14.60 1.83
N LEU A 42 -17.73 13.74 2.26
CA LEU A 42 -16.54 14.14 3.03
C LEU A 42 -15.58 15.02 2.20
N PHE A 43 -15.44 14.76 0.91
CA PHE A 43 -14.65 15.59 -0.02
C PHE A 43 -15.11 17.06 -0.05
N MET A 44 -16.42 17.28 0.09
CA MET A 44 -17.00 18.62 0.13
C MET A 44 -16.68 19.36 1.43
N GLU A 45 -16.60 18.63 2.53
CA GLU A 45 -16.51 19.16 3.88
C GLU A 45 -15.06 19.21 4.42
N SER A 46 -14.17 18.36 3.92
CA SER A 46 -12.79 18.20 4.39
C SER A 46 -11.77 18.54 3.31
N GLU A 47 -10.92 19.53 3.60
CA GLU A 47 -9.77 19.85 2.75
C GLU A 47 -8.79 18.67 2.67
N LEU A 48 -8.54 17.98 3.79
CA LEU A 48 -7.62 16.84 3.82
C LEU A 48 -8.10 15.68 2.92
N VAL A 49 -9.39 15.36 2.97
CA VAL A 49 -9.98 14.36 2.07
C VAL A 49 -9.92 14.81 0.62
N ARG A 50 -10.21 16.09 0.35
CA ARG A 50 -10.13 16.69 -0.98
C ARG A 50 -8.74 16.56 -1.58
N GLN A 51 -7.71 16.97 -0.84
CA GLN A 51 -6.33 16.87 -1.25
C GLN A 51 -5.89 15.41 -1.44
N SER A 52 -6.31 14.50 -0.55
CA SER A 52 -6.02 13.07 -0.67
C SER A 52 -6.62 12.44 -1.94
N VAL A 53 -7.87 12.83 -2.28
CA VAL A 53 -8.54 12.37 -3.51
C VAL A 53 -7.79 12.87 -4.74
N PHE A 54 -7.41 14.16 -4.78
CA PHE A 54 -6.65 14.71 -5.90
C PHE A 54 -5.25 14.11 -6.01
N ALA A 55 -4.53 13.92 -4.91
CA ALA A 55 -3.21 13.29 -4.92
C ALA A 55 -3.29 11.86 -5.47
N PHE A 56 -4.23 11.05 -4.97
CA PHE A 56 -4.44 9.70 -5.47
C PHE A 56 -4.81 9.69 -6.96
N ALA A 57 -5.79 10.51 -7.35
CA ALA A 57 -6.26 10.58 -8.74
C ALA A 57 -5.15 11.03 -9.68
N THR A 58 -4.30 11.97 -9.27
CA THR A 58 -3.21 12.49 -10.13
C THR A 58 -2.18 11.40 -10.39
N VAL A 59 -1.73 10.67 -9.36
CA VAL A 59 -0.77 9.58 -9.55
C VAL A 59 -1.37 8.44 -10.36
N ALA A 60 -2.59 8.02 -10.04
CA ALA A 60 -3.25 6.97 -10.78
C ALA A 60 -3.54 7.35 -12.24
N LEU A 61 -3.81 8.63 -12.51
CA LEU A 61 -3.98 9.11 -13.87
C LEU A 61 -2.65 9.19 -14.62
N SER A 62 -1.54 9.52 -13.95
CA SER A 62 -0.20 9.58 -14.57
C SER A 62 0.27 8.23 -15.12
N ASP A 63 -0.27 7.12 -14.60
CA ASP A 63 -0.03 5.76 -15.08
C ASP A 63 -0.89 5.36 -16.29
N ASN A 64 -2.05 6.01 -16.50
CA ASN A 64 -3.06 5.61 -17.48
C ASN A 64 -3.10 6.47 -18.76
N ILE A 65 -2.23 7.48 -18.90
CA ILE A 65 -2.20 8.37 -20.07
C ILE A 65 -0.88 8.21 -20.85
N PRO A 66 -0.91 7.82 -22.14
CA PRO A 66 0.09 8.29 -23.09
C PRO A 66 -0.11 9.80 -23.27
N ILE A 67 0.83 10.58 -22.78
CA ILE A 67 0.77 12.06 -22.62
C ILE A 67 0.30 12.86 -23.87
N PRO A 68 0.49 12.41 -25.13
CA PRO A 68 0.03 13.17 -26.29
C PRO A 68 -1.50 13.32 -26.41
N GLU A 69 -2.29 12.36 -25.90
CA GLU A 69 -3.74 12.35 -26.15
C GLU A 69 -4.51 13.37 -25.31
N VAL A 70 -4.01 13.68 -24.10
CA VAL A 70 -4.60 14.74 -23.25
C VAL A 70 -4.23 16.14 -23.74
N GLN A 71 -3.07 16.30 -24.40
CA GLN A 71 -2.63 17.58 -24.97
C GLN A 71 -3.39 17.99 -26.23
N SER A 72 -3.82 17.02 -27.06
CA SER A 72 -4.63 17.32 -28.26
C SER A 72 -5.97 17.97 -27.93
N LEU A 73 -6.50 17.72 -26.73
CA LEU A 73 -7.79 18.24 -26.25
C LEU A 73 -7.65 19.60 -25.54
N ASP A 74 -6.45 19.98 -25.08
CA ASP A 74 -6.18 21.28 -24.46
C ASP A 74 -5.71 22.34 -25.47
N MET A 75 -5.24 21.93 -26.64
CA MET A 75 -4.74 22.82 -27.70
C MET A 75 -5.80 23.27 -28.73
N GLU A 76 -7.03 22.77 -28.68
CA GLU A 76 -8.09 23.22 -29.61
C GLU A 76 -8.71 24.58 -29.23
N ASP A 77 -8.55 25.05 -27.99
CA ASP A 77 -9.11 26.34 -27.51
C ASP A 77 -8.08 27.48 -27.41
N ALA A 78 -6.79 27.22 -27.69
CA ALA A 78 -5.76 28.25 -27.81
C ALA A 78 -5.48 28.53 -29.29
N SER A 79 -6.24 29.46 -29.86
CA SER A 79 -6.03 30.01 -31.20
C SER A 79 -4.59 30.47 -31.41
N ASP A 80 -3.77 29.66 -32.09
CA ASP A 80 -2.93 30.11 -33.20
C ASP A 80 -2.36 28.91 -33.98
N LYS A 81 -2.99 28.60 -35.12
CA LYS A 81 -2.68 27.46 -36.00
C LYS A 81 -1.39 27.61 -36.82
N LEU A 82 -0.38 28.37 -36.37
CA LEU A 82 0.85 28.60 -37.15
C LEU A 82 2.17 28.37 -36.41
N ALA A 83 2.17 27.99 -35.12
CA ALA A 83 3.41 27.74 -34.36
C ALA A 83 3.72 26.25 -34.06
N ILE A 84 2.83 25.33 -34.45
CA ILE A 84 2.81 23.95 -33.92
C ILE A 84 3.89 23.02 -34.53
N GLN A 85 4.58 23.39 -35.62
CA GLN A 85 5.54 22.46 -36.25
C GLN A 85 6.99 22.52 -35.73
N GLN A 86 7.33 23.43 -34.81
CA GLN A 86 8.73 23.56 -34.34
C GLN A 86 8.95 23.38 -32.83
N LYS A 87 7.91 23.16 -32.01
CA LYS A 87 8.04 23.00 -30.54
C LYS A 87 7.79 21.58 -30.00
N THR A 88 7.52 20.61 -30.87
CA THR A 88 7.07 19.25 -30.48
C THR A 88 8.20 18.32 -30.00
N ARG A 89 9.37 18.84 -29.60
CA ARG A 89 10.46 18.00 -29.04
C ARG A 89 11.00 18.47 -27.69
N GLU A 90 10.67 19.68 -27.23
CA GLU A 90 11.14 20.21 -25.94
C GLU A 90 10.03 20.30 -24.88
N SER A 91 8.75 20.10 -25.25
CA SER A 91 7.60 20.28 -24.35
C SER A 91 7.16 19.03 -23.58
N ASP A 92 7.64 17.83 -23.98
CA ASP A 92 7.19 16.57 -23.37
C ASP A 92 7.80 16.35 -21.98
N SER A 93 9.03 16.82 -21.72
CA SER A 93 9.62 16.74 -20.36
C SER A 93 8.99 17.76 -19.41
N ALA A 94 8.82 19.01 -19.85
CA ALA A 94 8.32 20.10 -19.00
C ALA A 94 6.89 19.86 -18.47
N THR A 95 6.08 19.07 -19.18
CA THR A 95 4.69 18.78 -18.79
C THR A 95 4.59 17.59 -17.82
N VAL A 96 5.41 16.55 -18.04
CA VAL A 96 5.62 15.45 -17.06
C VAL A 96 6.16 16.03 -15.76
N ASP A 97 7.16 16.91 -15.86
CA ASP A 97 7.76 17.61 -14.74
C ASP A 97 6.70 18.44 -13.99
N ASN A 98 5.77 19.10 -14.69
CA ASN A 98 4.70 19.87 -14.05
C ASN A 98 3.67 18.98 -13.31
N MET A 99 3.20 17.89 -13.93
CA MET A 99 2.26 16.97 -13.27
C MET A 99 2.92 16.24 -12.09
N TYR A 100 4.18 15.85 -12.23
CA TYR A 100 5.00 15.28 -11.16
C TYR A 100 5.21 16.26 -10.00
N LEU A 101 5.59 17.51 -10.29
CA LEU A 101 5.81 18.54 -9.27
C LEU A 101 4.51 18.90 -8.53
N GLN A 102 3.40 19.02 -9.26
CA GLN A 102 2.07 19.24 -8.67
C GLN A 102 1.64 18.04 -7.81
N THR A 103 1.85 16.82 -8.32
CA THR A 103 1.62 15.57 -7.58
C THR A 103 2.42 15.55 -6.28
N MET A 104 3.73 15.82 -6.36
CA MET A 104 4.65 15.83 -5.24
C MET A 104 4.25 16.88 -4.21
N SER A 105 3.92 18.09 -4.66
CA SER A 105 3.48 19.18 -3.78
C SER A 105 2.18 18.84 -3.06
N HIS A 106 1.15 18.37 -3.78
CA HIS A 106 -0.10 17.93 -3.18
C HIS A 106 0.11 16.75 -2.23
N PHE A 107 0.96 15.80 -2.61
CA PHE A 107 1.25 14.62 -1.82
C PHE A 107 1.98 14.96 -0.51
N LEU A 108 3.08 15.72 -0.56
CA LEU A 108 3.88 16.08 0.61
C LEU A 108 3.08 16.97 1.58
N ASP A 109 2.29 17.93 1.06
CA ASP A 109 1.39 18.75 1.88
C ASP A 109 0.33 17.88 2.58
N THR A 110 -0.31 16.97 1.82
CA THR A 110 -1.33 16.05 2.37
C THR A 110 -0.72 15.11 3.43
N LEU A 111 0.48 14.58 3.17
CA LEU A 111 1.19 13.70 4.10
C LEU A 111 1.53 14.44 5.40
N ALA A 112 2.09 15.65 5.30
CA ALA A 112 2.42 16.48 6.45
C ALA A 112 1.16 16.83 7.27
N LYS A 113 0.07 17.24 6.61
CA LYS A 113 -1.22 17.54 7.26
C LYS A 113 -1.82 16.31 7.95
N ALA A 114 -1.77 15.14 7.30
CA ALA A 114 -2.26 13.89 7.88
C ALA A 114 -1.44 13.49 9.12
N GLN A 115 -0.12 13.67 9.07
CA GLN A 115 0.77 13.39 10.21
C GLN A 115 0.54 14.33 11.38
N GLU A 116 0.41 15.64 11.11
CA GLU A 116 0.16 16.65 12.13
C GLU A 116 -1.18 16.39 12.82
N ARG A 117 -2.24 16.13 12.05
CA ARG A 117 -3.54 15.73 12.60
C ARG A 117 -3.45 14.46 13.45
N ASN A 118 -2.72 13.44 13.00
CA ASN A 118 -2.53 12.20 13.76
C ASN A 118 -1.82 12.46 15.10
N ARG A 119 -0.82 13.34 15.14
CA ARG A 119 -0.11 13.74 16.37
C ARG A 119 -1.04 14.48 17.33
N GLN A 120 -1.84 15.42 16.83
CA GLN A 120 -2.81 16.17 17.63
C GLN A 120 -3.87 15.26 18.26
N VAL A 121 -4.40 14.30 17.50
CA VAL A 121 -5.39 13.34 17.99
C VAL A 121 -4.79 12.38 19.03
N GLY A 122 -3.51 11.99 18.90
CA GLY A 122 -2.82 11.17 19.91
C GLY A 122 -2.65 11.86 21.27
N LEU A 123 -2.75 13.19 21.32
CA LEU A 123 -2.63 14.00 22.55
C LEU A 123 -4.00 14.35 23.16
N SER A 124 -5.05 14.43 22.34
CA SER A 124 -6.41 14.69 22.80
C SER A 124 -7.18 13.38 22.98
N ASN A 125 -7.43 12.97 24.22
CA ASN A 125 -8.34 11.85 24.57
C ASN A 125 -9.83 12.12 24.22
N SER A 126 -10.11 12.90 23.18
CA SER A 126 -11.45 13.20 22.69
C SER A 126 -11.85 12.13 21.67
N PHE A 127 -12.42 11.04 22.17
CA PHE A 127 -12.77 9.83 21.41
C PHE A 127 -14.09 9.90 20.63
N GLU A 128 -14.63 11.08 20.37
CA GLU A 128 -16.08 11.19 20.07
C GLU A 128 -16.46 11.85 18.75
N ASP A 129 -15.59 12.58 18.04
CA ASP A 129 -16.00 13.23 16.79
C ASP A 129 -16.01 12.24 15.60
N PRO A 130 -17.20 11.84 15.08
CA PRO A 130 -17.27 10.93 13.96
C PRO A 130 -16.74 11.55 12.68
N PHE A 131 -16.78 12.88 12.54
CA PHE A 131 -16.28 13.57 11.35
C PHE A 131 -14.76 13.42 11.23
N THR A 132 -14.01 13.76 12.28
CA THR A 132 -12.55 13.60 12.32
C THR A 132 -12.13 12.15 12.10
N ALA A 133 -12.85 11.19 12.70
CA ALA A 133 -12.59 9.77 12.47
C ALA A 133 -12.73 9.39 10.99
N MET A 134 -13.81 9.84 10.35
CA MET A 134 -14.07 9.61 8.93
C MET A 134 -13.03 10.29 8.03
N GLU A 135 -12.71 11.55 8.29
CA GLU A 135 -11.68 12.34 7.60
C GLU A 135 -10.33 11.61 7.62
N LEU A 136 -9.86 11.21 8.81
CA LEU A 136 -8.59 10.52 8.99
C LEU A 136 -8.60 9.13 8.35
N LYS A 137 -9.71 8.39 8.45
CA LYS A 137 -9.78 7.05 7.86
C LYS A 137 -9.72 7.09 6.33
N VAL A 138 -10.46 8.00 5.70
CA VAL A 138 -10.49 8.13 4.25
C VAL A 138 -9.15 8.64 3.71
N SER A 139 -8.62 9.71 4.29
CA SER A 139 -7.33 10.28 3.89
C SER A 139 -6.18 9.29 4.05
N SER A 140 -6.03 8.67 5.22
CA SER A 140 -4.98 7.65 5.45
C SER A 140 -5.09 6.46 4.50
N THR A 141 -6.31 6.03 4.15
CA THR A 141 -6.50 4.93 3.19
C THR A 141 -6.06 5.32 1.79
N LEU A 142 -6.41 6.53 1.33
CA LEU A 142 -5.99 7.05 0.02
C LEU A 142 -4.48 7.25 -0.06
N ILE A 143 -3.88 7.84 0.98
CA ILE A 143 -2.43 8.09 1.05
C ILE A 143 -1.67 6.76 1.13
N PHE A 144 -2.14 5.79 1.93
CA PHE A 144 -1.51 4.46 1.99
C PHE A 144 -1.58 3.73 0.64
N ALA A 145 -2.75 3.75 -0.01
CA ALA A 145 -2.93 3.16 -1.33
C ALA A 145 -1.98 3.81 -2.34
N LEU A 146 -1.91 5.13 -2.35
CA LEU A 146 -1.02 5.92 -3.19
C LEU A 146 0.46 5.57 -2.95
N LEU A 147 0.90 5.54 -1.69
CA LEU A 147 2.28 5.27 -1.31
C LEU A 147 2.76 3.87 -1.71
N GLY A 148 1.86 2.89 -1.69
CA GLY A 148 2.20 1.52 -2.08
C GLY A 148 2.20 1.29 -3.59
N ILE A 149 1.68 2.19 -4.42
CA ILE A 149 1.62 2.03 -5.89
C ILE A 149 2.46 3.05 -6.67
N GLN A 150 2.88 4.13 -6.01
CA GLN A 150 3.63 5.23 -6.63
C GLN A 150 4.99 4.79 -7.21
N PRO A 151 5.39 5.32 -8.38
CA PRO A 151 6.67 4.99 -9.02
C PRO A 151 7.82 5.97 -8.74
N TYR A 152 7.54 7.03 -8.00
CA TYR A 152 8.36 8.22 -7.90
C TYR A 152 9.36 8.20 -6.74
N GLY A 153 9.41 7.12 -5.96
CA GLY A 153 10.31 6.97 -4.82
C GLY A 153 10.04 7.97 -3.69
N PHE A 154 8.79 8.43 -3.51
CA PHE A 154 8.45 9.43 -2.48
C PHE A 154 8.89 9.01 -1.08
N ILE A 155 8.75 7.71 -0.77
CA ILE A 155 9.21 7.09 0.46
C ILE A 155 9.79 5.71 0.17
N LYS A 156 10.58 5.20 1.10
CA LYS A 156 11.05 3.80 1.10
C LYS A 156 10.02 2.89 1.77
N LEU A 157 10.09 1.59 1.48
CA LEU A 157 9.28 0.59 2.19
C LEU A 157 9.56 0.66 3.70
N ILE A 158 10.85 0.69 4.03
CA ILE A 158 11.38 0.88 5.37
C ILE A 158 12.63 1.75 5.29
N ASN A 159 12.75 2.72 6.19
CA ASN A 159 13.91 3.57 6.31
C ASN A 159 14.68 3.18 7.59
N PHE A 160 15.91 2.70 7.41
CA PHE A 160 16.79 2.34 8.53
C PHE A 160 17.61 3.50 9.06
N ASN A 161 17.68 4.62 8.33
CA ASN A 161 18.41 5.80 8.77
C ASN A 161 17.55 6.61 9.73
N ARG A 162 17.86 6.53 11.03
CA ARG A 162 17.14 7.24 12.09
C ARG A 162 17.48 8.74 12.17
N ASP A 163 18.54 9.17 11.49
CA ASP A 163 18.98 10.56 11.53
C ASP A 163 18.14 11.44 10.57
N ASN A 164 17.48 10.82 9.59
CA ASN A 164 16.52 11.49 8.73
C ASN A 164 15.11 11.19 9.26
N GLU A 165 14.36 12.20 9.69
CA GLU A 165 12.94 12.09 10.09
C GLU A 165 11.99 11.70 8.91
N GLU A 166 12.53 11.10 7.85
CA GLU A 166 11.80 10.62 6.68
C GLU A 166 10.89 9.45 7.06
N THR A 167 9.60 9.63 6.83
CA THR A 167 8.58 8.61 7.06
C THR A 167 8.65 7.52 5.99
N ASP A 168 8.56 6.26 6.41
CA ASP A 168 8.48 5.09 5.53
C ASP A 168 7.09 4.45 5.52
N LEU A 169 6.89 3.51 4.59
CA LEU A 169 5.58 2.86 4.41
C LEU A 169 5.20 2.01 5.63
N VAL A 170 6.16 1.35 6.29
CA VAL A 170 5.93 0.57 7.52
C VAL A 170 5.38 1.43 8.66
N THR A 171 5.95 2.62 8.87
CA THR A 171 5.51 3.61 9.86
C THR A 171 4.12 4.12 9.52
N PHE A 172 3.90 4.51 8.26
CA PHE A 172 2.61 5.03 7.82
C PHE A 172 1.49 3.97 7.93
N ALA A 173 1.80 2.71 7.63
CA ALA A 173 0.88 1.59 7.79
C ALA A 173 0.46 1.39 9.25
N LYS A 174 1.39 1.60 10.20
CA LYS A 174 1.10 1.60 11.64
C LYS A 174 0.12 2.71 12.00
N SER A 175 0.37 3.95 11.58
CA SER A 175 -0.53 5.08 11.86
C SER A 175 -1.94 4.83 11.31
N THR A 176 -2.04 4.27 10.11
CA THR A 176 -3.33 3.90 9.49
C THR A 176 -4.07 2.82 10.29
N ARG A 177 -3.34 1.84 10.85
CA ARG A 177 -3.88 0.84 11.76
C ARG A 177 -4.38 1.48 13.05
N ASP A 178 -3.59 2.34 13.67
CA ASP A 178 -3.90 2.95 14.96
C ASP A 178 -5.17 3.83 14.85
N ILE A 179 -5.34 4.60 13.76
CA ILE A 179 -6.61 5.29 13.44
C ILE A 179 -7.77 4.29 13.40
N THR A 180 -7.58 3.18 12.69
CA THR A 180 -8.64 2.18 12.52
C THR A 180 -9.00 1.51 13.86
N LEU A 181 -8.02 1.19 14.70
CA LEU A 181 -8.22 0.53 15.99
C LEU A 181 -8.86 1.47 17.01
N ASN A 182 -8.34 2.68 17.15
CA ASN A 182 -8.79 3.65 18.15
C ASN A 182 -10.21 4.15 17.88
N TRP A 183 -10.62 4.20 16.61
CA TRP A 183 -11.93 4.72 16.19
C TRP A 183 -12.87 3.63 15.66
N ALA A 184 -12.62 2.37 16.00
CA ALA A 184 -13.31 1.22 15.45
C ALA A 184 -14.84 1.32 15.55
N SER A 185 -15.36 1.55 16.75
CA SER A 185 -16.79 1.65 17.04
C SER A 185 -17.45 2.80 16.28
N THR A 186 -16.84 3.99 16.37
CA THR A 186 -17.31 5.21 15.70
C THR A 186 -17.34 5.04 14.18
N LEU A 187 -16.29 4.47 13.59
CA LEU A 187 -16.21 4.23 12.16
C LEU A 187 -17.22 3.18 11.69
N LEU A 188 -17.46 2.11 12.46
CA LEU A 188 -18.44 1.08 12.13
C LEU A 188 -19.87 1.63 12.08
N GLN A 189 -20.20 2.55 12.99
CA GLN A 189 -21.52 3.18 13.05
C GLN A 189 -21.68 4.35 12.06
N SER A 190 -20.58 4.80 11.47
CA SER A 190 -20.57 5.93 10.54
C SER A 190 -21.06 5.56 9.14
N LYS A 191 -21.27 6.59 8.31
CA LYS A 191 -21.64 6.42 6.89
C LYS A 191 -20.59 5.65 6.07
N ILE A 192 -19.33 5.61 6.51
CA ILE A 192 -18.23 4.92 5.81
C ILE A 192 -17.93 3.53 6.40
N GLY A 193 -18.80 2.97 7.26
CA GLY A 193 -18.57 1.67 7.90
C GLY A 193 -18.24 0.53 6.93
N GLY A 194 -18.72 0.61 5.67
CA GLY A 194 -18.35 -0.30 4.59
C GLY A 194 -16.84 -0.40 4.32
N LEU A 195 -16.06 0.66 4.57
CA LEU A 195 -14.60 0.64 4.42
C LEU A 195 -13.90 -0.27 5.44
N LEU A 196 -14.61 -0.68 6.50
CA LEU A 196 -14.13 -1.64 7.49
C LEU A 196 -14.49 -3.09 7.13
N TYR A 197 -15.10 -3.35 5.97
CA TYR A 197 -15.54 -4.68 5.54
C TYR A 197 -14.50 -5.79 5.76
N LEU A 198 -13.26 -5.59 5.28
CA LEU A 198 -12.22 -6.59 5.43
C LEU A 198 -11.83 -6.82 6.90
N ARG A 199 -11.91 -5.79 7.75
CA ARG A 199 -11.64 -5.94 9.19
C ARG A 199 -12.74 -6.72 9.89
N ILE A 200 -14.00 -6.47 9.56
CA ILE A 200 -15.15 -7.14 10.18
C ILE A 200 -15.17 -8.62 9.80
N ASN A 201 -14.77 -8.94 8.57
CA ASN A 201 -14.74 -10.30 8.04
C ASN A 201 -13.35 -10.96 8.15
N GLU A 202 -12.46 -10.41 9.00
CA GLU A 202 -11.27 -11.11 9.46
C GLU A 202 -11.73 -12.28 10.35
N ASN A 203 -11.92 -13.45 9.73
CA ASN A 203 -12.14 -14.78 10.33
C ASN A 203 -13.58 -15.26 10.42
N THR A 204 -13.86 -16.29 9.62
CA THR A 204 -14.49 -17.53 10.14
C THR A 204 -13.87 -18.83 9.57
N GLN A 205 -13.01 -18.77 8.53
CA GLN A 205 -12.58 -20.00 7.81
C GLN A 205 -11.10 -20.09 7.40
N SER A 206 -10.25 -19.11 7.73
CA SER A 206 -8.82 -19.17 7.35
C SER A 206 -8.12 -20.33 8.07
N PRO A 207 -7.31 -21.14 7.37
CA PRO A 207 -6.48 -22.15 8.04
C PRO A 207 -5.46 -21.46 8.96
N ARG A 208 -5.10 -22.14 10.04
CA ARG A 208 -3.95 -21.75 10.86
C ARG A 208 -2.67 -21.96 10.04
N SER A 209 -1.63 -21.14 10.25
CA SER A 209 -0.37 -21.29 9.51
C SER A 209 0.20 -22.71 9.57
N LYS A 210 0.13 -23.38 10.73
CA LYS A 210 0.60 -24.76 10.95
C LYS A 210 -0.12 -25.83 10.12
N GLU A 211 -1.36 -25.58 9.72
CA GLU A 211 -2.21 -26.49 8.93
C GLU A 211 -2.27 -26.06 7.46
N CYS A 212 -1.55 -24.98 7.12
CA CYS A 212 -1.61 -24.34 5.82
C CYS A 212 -0.76 -25.08 4.78
N ASN A 213 -1.32 -25.26 3.59
CA ASN A 213 -0.65 -25.91 2.46
C ASN A 213 -0.05 -24.93 1.44
N TYR A 214 -0.03 -23.64 1.74
CA TYR A 214 0.52 -22.62 0.84
C TYR A 214 2.06 -22.71 0.77
N PRO A 215 2.67 -22.82 -0.43
CA PRO A 215 4.12 -23.04 -0.59
C PRO A 215 4.98 -22.03 0.17
N ILE A 216 4.69 -20.73 0.00
CA ILE A 216 5.42 -19.65 0.67
C ILE A 216 5.28 -19.72 2.21
N ILE A 217 4.10 -20.05 2.74
CA ILE A 217 3.88 -20.15 4.19
C ILE A 217 4.63 -21.36 4.76
N LYS A 218 4.58 -22.51 4.08
CA LYS A 218 5.35 -23.70 4.47
C LYS A 218 6.85 -23.42 4.52
N TYR A 219 7.37 -22.76 3.48
CA TYR A 219 8.77 -22.33 3.44
C TYR A 219 9.11 -21.42 4.63
N LEU A 220 8.33 -20.36 4.88
CA LEU A 220 8.58 -19.44 5.99
C LEU A 220 8.50 -20.11 7.37
N LEU A 221 7.58 -21.06 7.56
CA LEU A 221 7.49 -21.84 8.79
C LEU A 221 8.72 -22.74 8.99
N GLN A 222 9.19 -23.40 7.93
CA GLN A 222 10.41 -24.20 7.99
C GLN A 222 11.62 -23.34 8.36
N GLN A 223 11.75 -22.16 7.75
CA GLN A 223 12.80 -21.19 8.07
C GLN A 223 12.70 -20.70 9.53
N LEU A 224 11.48 -20.53 10.06
CA LEU A 224 11.27 -20.14 11.46
C LEU A 224 11.70 -21.24 12.44
N TYR A 225 11.40 -22.51 12.13
CA TYR A 225 11.83 -23.65 12.96
C TYR A 225 13.36 -23.81 12.95
N GLN A 226 14.00 -23.69 11.78
CA GLN A 226 15.46 -23.74 11.67
C GLN A 226 16.13 -22.61 12.48
N PHE A 227 15.55 -21.42 12.45
CA PHE A 227 16.02 -20.30 13.28
C PHE A 227 15.93 -20.65 14.78
N GLN A 228 14.79 -21.18 15.23
CA GLN A 228 14.60 -21.58 16.63
C GLN A 228 15.65 -22.61 17.08
N ASP A 229 15.88 -23.66 16.28
CA ASP A 229 16.83 -24.72 16.60
C ASP A 229 18.27 -24.17 16.72
N SER A 230 18.66 -23.23 15.86
CA SER A 230 20.00 -22.61 15.89
C SER A 230 20.23 -21.66 17.07
N THR A 231 19.16 -21.16 17.72
CA THR A 231 19.26 -20.16 18.81
C THR A 231 19.14 -20.76 20.21
N ASN A 232 18.69 -22.02 20.30
CA ASN A 232 18.44 -22.74 21.55
C ASN A 232 19.71 -23.23 22.26
N GLU A 233 20.90 -23.00 21.70
CA GLU A 233 22.14 -23.49 22.29
C GLU A 233 22.62 -22.68 23.51
N ASP A 234 22.19 -21.42 23.77
CA ASP A 234 22.79 -20.66 24.91
C ASP A 234 22.07 -19.39 25.47
N LYS A 235 20.73 -19.19 25.32
CA LYS A 235 20.07 -17.94 25.85
C LYS A 235 18.71 -18.10 26.54
N VAL A 236 18.41 -17.11 27.39
CA VAL A 236 17.24 -16.94 28.30
C VAL A 236 15.92 -17.32 27.63
N ALA A 237 15.32 -18.41 28.09
CA ALA A 237 14.14 -19.06 27.48
C ALA A 237 12.92 -18.14 27.25
N ASN A 238 12.75 -17.08 28.06
CA ASN A 238 11.57 -16.21 28.00
C ASN A 238 11.60 -15.20 26.83
N GLU A 239 12.75 -14.59 26.54
CA GLU A 239 12.87 -13.60 25.45
C GLU A 239 12.77 -14.26 24.08
N ILE A 240 13.38 -15.45 23.93
CA ILE A 240 13.29 -16.27 22.71
C ILE A 240 11.84 -16.70 22.47
N SER A 241 11.10 -17.04 23.52
CA SER A 241 9.69 -17.41 23.43
C SER A 241 8.80 -16.27 22.91
N GLN A 242 8.98 -15.05 23.41
CA GLN A 242 8.23 -13.87 22.97
C GLN A 242 8.56 -13.45 21.52
N LEU A 243 9.86 -13.51 21.17
CA LEU A 243 10.32 -13.30 19.79
C LEU A 243 9.64 -14.29 18.84
N TYR A 244 9.72 -15.58 19.18
CA TYR A 244 9.14 -16.65 18.37
C TYR A 244 7.63 -16.49 18.22
N GLN A 245 6.92 -16.17 19.31
CA GLN A 245 5.49 -15.90 19.28
C GLN A 245 5.14 -14.73 18.34
N THR A 246 5.91 -13.65 18.38
CA THR A 246 5.73 -12.48 17.49
C THR A 246 5.88 -12.87 16.03
N LEU A 247 6.90 -13.66 15.69
CA LEU A 247 7.14 -14.13 14.33
C LEU A 247 6.02 -15.09 13.87
N GLN A 248 5.57 -16.00 14.74
CA GLN A 248 4.48 -16.91 14.42
C GLN A 248 3.15 -16.17 14.18
N LEU A 249 2.82 -15.18 15.02
CA LEU A 249 1.64 -14.33 14.82
C LEU A 249 1.71 -13.56 13.49
N THR A 250 2.90 -13.11 13.11
CA THR A 250 3.11 -12.43 11.82
C THR A 250 2.85 -13.38 10.65
N LEU A 251 3.29 -14.63 10.72
CA LEU A 251 2.99 -15.65 9.70
C LEU A 251 1.51 -16.00 9.65
N ASP A 252 0.80 -15.99 10.78
CA ASP A 252 -0.66 -16.14 10.81
C ASP A 252 -1.36 -14.97 10.11
N CYS A 253 -0.89 -13.73 10.30
CA CYS A 253 -1.39 -12.56 9.58
C CYS A 253 -1.19 -12.71 8.06
N LEU A 254 0.01 -13.15 7.61
CA LEU A 254 0.29 -13.35 6.19
C LEU A 254 -0.56 -14.48 5.59
N THR A 255 -0.74 -15.58 6.34
CA THR A 255 -1.59 -16.71 5.95
C THR A 255 -3.03 -16.26 5.71
N LYS A 256 -3.58 -15.48 6.65
CA LYS A 256 -4.94 -14.90 6.54
C LYS A 256 -5.06 -13.96 5.35
N ALA A 257 -4.03 -13.16 5.09
CA ALA A 257 -4.00 -12.25 3.96
C ALA A 257 -4.03 -13.00 2.62
N LEU A 258 -3.22 -14.05 2.46
CA LEU A 258 -3.22 -14.92 1.28
C LEU A 258 -4.57 -15.64 1.13
N PHE A 259 -5.06 -16.31 2.18
CA PHE A 259 -6.37 -16.96 2.16
C PHE A 259 -7.48 -16.01 1.72
N SER A 260 -7.48 -14.78 2.25
CA SER A 260 -8.46 -13.75 1.90
C SER A 260 -8.35 -13.32 0.43
N CYS A 261 -7.14 -13.29 -0.15
CA CYS A 261 -6.98 -12.99 -1.57
C CYS A 261 -7.67 -14.04 -2.46
N GLN A 262 -7.55 -15.31 -2.10
CA GLN A 262 -8.26 -16.40 -2.77
C GLN A 262 -9.76 -16.33 -2.53
N TYR A 263 -10.18 -16.14 -1.27
CA TYR A 263 -11.59 -16.14 -0.89
C TYR A 263 -12.38 -15.01 -1.55
N TYR A 264 -11.84 -13.79 -1.52
CA TYR A 264 -12.49 -12.65 -2.12
C TYR A 264 -12.13 -12.43 -3.60
N ARG A 265 -11.15 -13.17 -4.13
CA ARG A 265 -10.65 -13.07 -5.52
C ARG A 265 -10.06 -11.71 -5.90
N PHE A 266 -9.44 -11.02 -4.94
CA PHE A 266 -8.72 -9.76 -5.19
C PHE A 266 -7.57 -9.58 -4.19
N PRO A 267 -6.54 -8.78 -4.50
CA PRO A 267 -5.28 -8.82 -3.77
C PRO A 267 -5.21 -7.90 -2.55
N LEU A 268 -6.19 -7.02 -2.34
CA LEU A 268 -6.14 -6.00 -1.27
C LEU A 268 -5.88 -6.56 0.14
N PRO A 269 -6.38 -7.76 0.51
CA PRO A 269 -6.03 -8.35 1.80
C PRO A 269 -4.51 -8.53 1.99
N LEU A 270 -3.76 -8.87 0.93
CA LEU A 270 -2.30 -8.89 0.97
C LEU A 270 -1.75 -7.49 1.22
N PHE A 271 -2.14 -6.49 0.44
CA PHE A 271 -1.62 -5.12 0.58
C PHE A 271 -1.81 -4.51 1.97
N ARG A 272 -2.87 -4.93 2.67
CA ARG A 272 -3.16 -4.51 4.04
C ARG A 272 -2.32 -5.19 5.12
N PHE A 273 -1.48 -6.16 4.77
CA PHE A 273 -0.66 -6.92 5.72
C PHE A 273 0.13 -6.00 6.66
N LEU A 274 0.80 -4.97 6.13
CA LEU A 274 1.55 -4.01 6.95
C LEU A 274 0.68 -3.23 7.95
N SER A 275 -0.63 -3.13 7.71
CA SER A 275 -1.57 -2.50 8.64
C SER A 275 -2.12 -3.46 9.70
N VAL A 276 -1.81 -4.76 9.66
CA VAL A 276 -2.34 -5.74 10.62
C VAL A 276 -1.27 -6.51 11.39
N VAL A 277 0.01 -6.38 11.04
CA VAL A 277 1.11 -7.00 11.80
C VAL A 277 1.26 -6.41 13.22
N PRO A 278 1.79 -7.20 14.18
CA PRO A 278 2.12 -6.74 15.54
C PRO A 278 3.17 -5.61 15.56
N ASP A 279 3.20 -4.81 16.63
CA ASP A 279 4.19 -3.74 16.78
C ASP A 279 5.58 -4.26 17.09
N GLU A 280 5.64 -5.37 17.82
CA GLU A 280 6.87 -6.10 18.12
C GLU A 280 7.56 -6.54 16.83
N PHE A 281 6.80 -6.95 15.82
CA PHE A 281 7.35 -7.28 14.50
C PHE A 281 7.98 -6.06 13.82
N ARG A 282 7.35 -4.87 13.92
CA ARG A 282 7.95 -3.62 13.38
C ARG A 282 9.25 -3.31 14.09
N THR A 283 9.30 -3.46 15.42
CA THR A 283 10.54 -3.29 16.19
C THR A 283 11.65 -4.21 15.69
N LEU A 284 11.34 -5.48 15.38
CA LEU A 284 12.28 -6.43 14.80
C LEU A 284 12.77 -6.01 13.41
N LEU A 285 11.89 -5.45 12.57
CA LEU A 285 12.27 -4.91 11.26
C LEU A 285 13.30 -3.79 11.41
N TYR A 286 13.03 -2.77 12.23
CA TYR A 286 13.97 -1.67 12.44
C TYR A 286 15.26 -2.10 13.14
N ALA A 287 15.23 -3.20 13.91
CA ALA A 287 16.41 -3.85 14.47
C ALA A 287 17.18 -4.71 13.45
N LYS A 288 16.75 -4.72 12.17
CA LYS A 288 17.30 -5.54 11.09
C LYS A 288 17.35 -7.03 11.44
N HIS A 289 16.35 -7.54 12.17
CA HIS A 289 16.29 -8.95 12.52
C HIS A 289 16.20 -9.82 11.24
N PRO A 290 17.11 -10.79 11.02
CA PRO A 290 17.24 -11.48 9.73
C PRO A 290 15.95 -12.13 9.24
N PHE A 291 15.26 -12.87 10.12
CA PHE A 291 13.99 -13.50 9.76
C PHE A 291 12.87 -12.48 9.51
N ALA A 292 12.87 -11.34 10.24
CA ALA A 292 11.83 -10.33 10.05
C ALA A 292 12.00 -9.64 8.69
N LEU A 293 13.25 -9.32 8.32
CA LEU A 293 13.58 -8.80 6.99
C LEU A 293 13.25 -9.81 5.89
N LYS A 294 13.51 -11.12 6.11
CA LYS A 294 13.10 -12.18 5.19
C LYS A 294 11.59 -12.18 4.97
N VAL A 295 10.78 -12.09 6.03
CA VAL A 295 9.31 -11.98 5.90
C VAL A 295 8.92 -10.73 5.11
N LEU A 296 9.55 -9.58 5.35
CA LEU A 296 9.28 -8.35 4.60
C LEU A 296 9.68 -8.47 3.12
N TYR A 297 10.79 -9.15 2.82
CA TYR A 297 11.26 -9.44 1.46
C TYR A 297 10.27 -10.30 0.68
N ILE A 298 9.81 -11.40 1.29
CA ILE A 298 8.79 -12.27 0.71
C ILE A 298 7.49 -11.48 0.49
N TYR A 299 7.07 -10.69 1.48
CA TYR A 299 5.88 -9.84 1.38
C TYR A 299 5.98 -8.83 0.22
N ALA A 300 7.10 -8.10 0.11
CA ALA A 300 7.34 -7.15 -0.98
C ALA A 300 7.29 -7.85 -2.35
N SER A 301 7.91 -9.02 -2.46
CA SER A 301 7.86 -9.84 -3.67
C SER A 301 6.43 -10.25 -4.03
N LEU A 302 5.64 -10.68 -3.05
CA LEU A 302 4.22 -11.01 -3.24
C LEU A 302 3.39 -9.79 -3.66
N CYS A 303 3.65 -8.61 -3.08
CA CYS A 303 2.97 -7.37 -3.47
C CYS A 303 3.26 -7.01 -4.93
N PHE A 304 4.50 -7.15 -5.37
CA PHE A 304 4.87 -6.96 -6.77
C PHE A 304 4.13 -7.94 -7.69
N VAL A 305 4.20 -9.25 -7.38
CA VAL A 305 3.54 -10.31 -8.16
C VAL A 305 2.03 -10.11 -8.21
N ALA A 306 1.43 -9.61 -7.12
CA ALA A 306 0.01 -9.28 -7.02
C ALA A 306 -0.41 -8.01 -7.78
N ARG A 307 0.52 -7.31 -8.44
CA ARG A 307 0.32 -6.07 -9.22
C ARG A 307 0.05 -4.83 -8.37
N PHE A 308 0.61 -4.73 -7.16
CA PHE A 308 0.62 -3.46 -6.41
C PHE A 308 1.69 -2.49 -6.90
N GLN A 309 1.76 -2.29 -8.21
CA GLN A 309 2.70 -1.37 -8.83
C GLN A 309 2.02 -0.75 -10.05
N MET A 310 2.26 0.54 -10.26
CA MET A 310 1.94 1.22 -11.52
C MET A 310 2.99 0.88 -12.58
N PHE A 311 4.26 1.11 -12.23
CA PHE A 311 5.40 0.84 -13.10
C PHE A 311 6.25 -0.33 -12.59
N LYS A 312 6.45 -1.33 -13.46
CA LYS A 312 7.14 -2.58 -13.08
C LYS A 312 8.59 -2.33 -12.67
N GLN A 313 9.22 -1.35 -13.29
CA GLN A 313 10.65 -1.07 -13.09
C GLN A 313 10.91 -0.17 -11.89
N TYR A 314 9.98 0.75 -11.59
CA TYR A 314 10.11 1.77 -10.56
C TYR A 314 8.93 1.64 -9.59
N ASN A 315 9.17 0.97 -8.47
CA ASN A 315 8.19 0.85 -7.39
C ASN A 315 8.86 0.42 -6.10
N ILE A 316 8.24 0.82 -5.00
CA ILE A 316 8.70 0.61 -3.63
C ILE A 316 8.98 -0.86 -3.27
N TRP A 317 8.26 -1.80 -3.87
CA TRP A 317 8.40 -3.23 -3.59
C TRP A 317 9.66 -3.78 -4.23
N ARG A 318 9.87 -3.50 -5.53
CA ARG A 318 11.07 -3.89 -6.27
C ARG A 318 12.31 -3.23 -5.69
N ASP A 319 12.22 -1.96 -5.31
CA ASP A 319 13.33 -1.23 -4.68
C ASP A 319 13.80 -1.92 -3.39
N PHE A 320 12.86 -2.40 -2.56
CA PHE A 320 13.20 -3.15 -1.36
C PHE A 320 13.78 -4.55 -1.68
N VAL A 321 13.26 -5.25 -2.69
CA VAL A 321 13.79 -6.55 -3.13
C VAL A 321 15.24 -6.42 -3.60
N VAL A 322 15.55 -5.37 -4.38
CA VAL A 322 16.92 -5.05 -4.82
C VAL A 322 17.81 -4.69 -3.63
N TRP A 323 17.31 -3.85 -2.72
CA TRP A 323 18.03 -3.49 -1.50
C TRP A 323 18.36 -4.71 -0.63
N TYR A 324 17.41 -5.65 -0.47
CA TYR A 324 17.62 -6.86 0.33
C TYR A 324 18.71 -7.75 -0.24
N GLU A 325 18.73 -7.96 -1.57
CA GLU A 325 19.78 -8.73 -2.23
C GLU A 325 21.17 -8.10 -2.04
N HIS A 326 21.27 -6.78 -2.20
CA HIS A 326 22.54 -6.06 -2.07
C HIS A 326 23.07 -6.03 -0.64
N GLU A 327 22.21 -5.76 0.35
CA GLU A 327 22.63 -5.50 1.74
C GLU A 327 22.61 -6.75 2.64
N ILE A 328 21.70 -7.68 2.39
CA ILE A 328 21.52 -8.89 3.22
C ILE A 328 22.02 -10.14 2.49
N GLY A 329 21.77 -10.23 1.18
CA GLY A 329 22.10 -11.40 0.36
C GLY A 329 21.00 -12.46 0.31
N LEU A 330 20.95 -13.20 -0.80
CA LEU A 330 19.97 -14.27 -1.02
C LEU A 330 20.55 -15.63 -0.59
N THR A 331 19.94 -16.19 0.45
CA THR A 331 20.41 -17.36 1.18
C THR A 331 19.97 -18.69 0.55
N ASP A 332 18.83 -18.71 -0.14
CA ASP A 332 18.25 -19.96 -0.65
C ASP A 332 17.60 -19.85 -2.04
N THR A 333 17.09 -20.97 -2.53
CA THR A 333 16.48 -21.10 -3.86
C THR A 333 15.16 -20.36 -3.99
N VAL A 334 14.34 -20.29 -2.94
CA VAL A 334 13.07 -19.55 -2.96
C VAL A 334 13.35 -18.07 -3.10
N GLU A 335 14.29 -17.54 -2.33
CA GLU A 335 14.69 -16.13 -2.38
C GLU A 335 15.23 -15.74 -3.76
N ARG A 336 16.13 -16.54 -4.33
CA ARG A 336 16.67 -16.33 -5.69
C ARG A 336 15.60 -16.41 -6.77
N SER A 337 14.65 -17.32 -6.63
CA SER A 337 13.54 -17.46 -7.57
C SER A 337 12.62 -16.24 -7.54
N LEU A 338 12.28 -15.76 -6.34
CA LEU A 338 11.51 -14.53 -6.18
C LEU A 338 12.24 -13.31 -6.74
N PHE A 339 13.55 -13.20 -6.50
CA PHE A 339 14.36 -12.12 -7.05
C PHE A 339 14.28 -12.11 -8.58
N LYS A 340 14.53 -13.26 -9.24
CA LYS A 340 14.45 -13.36 -10.70
C LYS A 340 13.04 -13.04 -11.21
N LEU A 341 11.99 -13.52 -10.55
CA LEU A 341 10.61 -13.25 -10.93
C LEU A 341 10.27 -11.75 -10.84
N VAL A 342 10.70 -11.08 -9.77
CA VAL A 342 10.40 -9.66 -9.53
C VAL A 342 11.29 -8.73 -10.36
N VAL A 343 12.61 -8.94 -10.32
CA VAL A 343 13.62 -8.00 -10.83
C VAL A 343 13.90 -8.22 -12.31
N ASP A 344 14.04 -9.48 -12.74
CA ASP A 344 14.46 -9.83 -14.10
C ASP A 344 13.27 -10.06 -15.03
N GLN A 345 12.26 -10.80 -14.57
CA GLN A 345 11.11 -11.19 -15.39
C GLN A 345 9.92 -10.23 -15.26
N CYS A 346 9.89 -9.42 -14.20
CA CYS A 346 8.74 -8.58 -13.85
C CYS A 346 7.40 -9.36 -13.89
N PHE A 347 7.43 -10.58 -13.34
CA PHE A 347 6.33 -11.53 -13.33
C PHE A 347 5.18 -11.02 -12.45
N VAL A 348 3.96 -11.17 -12.96
CA VAL A 348 2.73 -10.79 -12.27
C VAL A 348 1.66 -11.84 -12.50
N VAL A 349 0.84 -12.13 -11.48
CA VAL A 349 -0.27 -13.07 -11.64
C VAL A 349 -1.43 -12.44 -12.42
N THR A 350 -2.16 -13.29 -13.13
CA THR A 350 -3.36 -12.92 -13.90
C THR A 350 -4.66 -13.18 -13.15
N SER A 351 -4.63 -14.05 -12.14
CA SER A 351 -5.78 -14.41 -11.29
C SER A 351 -5.37 -14.56 -9.84
N TYR A 352 -6.26 -14.15 -8.93
CA TYR A 352 -6.05 -14.24 -7.48
C TYR A 352 -6.60 -15.52 -6.85
N GLU A 353 -7.37 -16.32 -7.60
CA GLU A 353 -8.02 -17.55 -7.08
C GLU A 353 -7.00 -18.60 -6.62
N LYS A 354 -5.85 -18.69 -7.29
CA LYS A 354 -4.77 -19.62 -6.97
C LYS A 354 -3.56 -18.91 -6.36
N PHE A 355 -3.69 -17.63 -6.02
CA PHE A 355 -2.57 -16.84 -5.53
C PHE A 355 -1.90 -17.42 -4.27
N PRO A 356 -2.62 -18.02 -3.31
CA PRO A 356 -1.98 -18.68 -2.17
C PRO A 356 -1.17 -19.94 -2.53
N LEU A 357 -1.44 -20.53 -3.70
CA LEU A 357 -0.70 -21.67 -4.23
C LEU A 357 0.49 -21.25 -5.11
N PHE A 358 0.77 -19.94 -5.20
CA PHE A 358 1.96 -19.45 -5.88
C PHE A 358 3.22 -20.07 -5.27
N ASP A 359 3.97 -20.79 -6.10
CA ASP A 359 5.28 -21.33 -5.78
C ASP A 359 6.31 -20.71 -6.75
N PRO A 360 7.28 -19.93 -6.25
CA PRO A 360 8.29 -19.35 -7.11
C PRO A 360 9.23 -20.40 -7.72
N ILE A 361 9.37 -21.60 -7.13
CA ILE A 361 10.23 -22.66 -7.66
C ILE A 361 9.62 -23.30 -8.90
N GLU A 362 8.29 -23.49 -8.94
CA GLU A 362 7.60 -24.12 -10.07
C GLU A 362 7.59 -23.26 -11.35
N LEU A 363 7.95 -21.97 -11.23
CA LEU A 363 7.92 -20.99 -12.32
C LEU A 363 9.31 -20.68 -12.90
N MET A 364 10.35 -21.36 -12.43
CA MET A 364 11.76 -21.15 -12.80
C MET A 364 12.26 -22.27 -13.68
#